data_AF-A0A920I8Q4-F1
#
_entry.id   AF-A0A920I8Q4-F1
#
_cell.length_a   1.000
_cell.length_b   1.000
_cell.length_c   1.000
_cell.angle_alpha   90.00
_cell.angle_beta   90.00
_cell.angle_gamma   90.00
#
_symmetry.space_group_name_H-M   'P 1'
#
loop_
_entity.id
_entity.type
_entity.pdbx_description
1 polymer ?
#
loop_
_entity_poly.entity_id
_entity_poly.type
_entity_poly.pdbx_seq_one_letter_code
_entity_poly.pdbx_strand_id
1 'polypeptide(L)' 'MLIALNIGAEFLGFTLLLISAISIAIWAYRNNFKGILVLQVFYASAGLVGMLRWF' A
#
# COMPACT_ATOMS: atom_id res chain seq x y z
N MET A 1 -2.16 28.40 -5.76
CA MET A 1 -3.06 27.24 -5.61
C MET A 1 -2.42 26.05 -6.34
N LEU A 2 -1.53 25.31 -5.67
CA LEU A 2 -0.73 24.21 -6.25
C LEU A 2 -1.08 22.84 -5.65
N ILE A 3 -2.13 22.77 -4.82
CA ILE A 3 -2.56 21.55 -4.13
C ILE A 3 -3.21 20.55 -5.10
N ALA A 4 -3.75 21.01 -6.24
CA ALA A 4 -4.38 20.14 -7.24
C ALA A 4 -3.41 19.30 -8.09
N LEU A 5 -2.09 19.56 -8.04
CA LEU A 5 -1.09 18.72 -8.72
C LEU A 5 -0.69 17.48 -7.88
N ASN A 6 -1.01 17.46 -6.58
CA ASN A 6 -0.65 16.36 -5.67
C ASN A 6 -1.59 15.14 -5.76
N ILE A 7 -2.80 15.31 -6.32
CA ILE A 7 -3.80 14.23 -6.55
C ILE A 7 -3.16 13.00 -7.23
N GLY A 8 -2.31 13.21 -8.24
CA GLY A 8 -1.68 12.13 -9.00
C GLY A 8 -0.48 11.49 -8.29
N ALA A 9 0.26 12.26 -7.49
CA ALA A 9 1.43 11.78 -6.74
C ALA A 9 1.01 10.93 -5.54
N GLU A 10 -0.09 11.29 -4.89
CA GLU A 10 -0.64 10.56 -3.75
C GLU A 10 -1.19 9.21 -4.19
N PHE A 11 -1.93 9.16 -5.30
CA PHE A 11 -2.38 7.91 -5.93
C PHE A 11 -1.22 6.99 -6.33
N LEU A 12 -0.16 7.55 -6.92
CA LEU A 12 1.07 6.80 -7.22
C LEU A 12 1.77 6.29 -5.95
N GLY A 13 1.80 7.10 -4.90
CA GLY A 13 2.33 6.71 -3.58
C GLY A 13 1.58 5.52 -3.00
N PHE A 14 0.24 5.56 -2.99
CA PHE A 14 -0.56 4.42 -2.54
C PHE A 14 -0.41 3.19 -3.44
N THR A 15 -0.23 3.38 -4.76
CA THR A 15 0.04 2.28 -5.71
C THR A 15 1.36 1.59 -5.43
N LEU A 16 2.44 2.34 -5.22
CA LEU A 16 3.73 1.79 -4.81
C LEU A 16 3.64 1.06 -3.47
N LEU A 17 2.87 1.62 -2.53
CA LEU A 17 2.65 1.08 -1.20
C LEU A 17 1.95 -0.29 -1.28
N LEU A 18 0.97 -0.42 -2.16
CA LEU A 18 0.21 -1.66 -2.40
C LEU A 18 1.07 -2.74 -3.07
N ILE A 19 1.85 -2.37 -4.09
CA ILE A 19 2.79 -3.28 -4.78
C ILE A 19 3.85 -3.78 -3.80
N SER A 20 4.41 -2.88 -2.98
CA SER A 20 5.40 -3.22 -1.96
C SER A 20 4.81 -4.16 -0.91
N ALA A 21 3.59 -3.89 -0.44
CA ALA A 21 2.90 -4.74 0.52
C ALA A 21 2.69 -6.17 0.01
N ILE A 22 2.27 -6.32 -1.25
CA ILE A 22 2.10 -7.63 -1.89
C ILE A 22 3.43 -8.37 -2.00
N SER A 23 4.50 -7.69 -2.42
CA SER A 23 5.82 -8.30 -2.57
C SER A 23 6.37 -8.80 -1.23
N ILE A 24 6.22 -8.01 -0.17
CA ILE A 24 6.64 -8.37 1.19
C ILE A 24 5.72 -9.45 1.78
N ALA A 25 4.42 -9.44 1.47
CA ALA A 25 3.48 -10.48 1.90
C ALA A 25 3.84 -11.84 1.29
N ILE A 26 4.18 -11.88 -0.01
CA ILE A 26 4.62 -13.11 -0.70
C ILE A 26 5.91 -13.63 -0.09
N TRP A 27 6.87 -12.74 0.20
CA TRP A 27 8.13 -13.13 0.84
C TRP A 27 7.93 -13.62 2.28
N ALA A 28 7.09 -12.94 3.07
CA ALA A 28 6.76 -13.32 4.45
C ALA A 28 6.00 -14.64 4.52
N TYR A 29 5.12 -14.91 3.55
CA TYR A 29 4.42 -16.18 3.39
C TYR A 29 5.42 -17.33 3.16
N ARG A 30 6.41 -17.12 2.28
CA ARG A 30 7.44 -18.13 1.99
C ARG A 30 8.39 -18.41 3.16
N ASN A 31 8.64 -17.41 4.00
CA ASN A 31 9.53 -17.52 5.17
C ASN A 31 8.81 -17.82 6.49
N ASN A 32 7.48 -18.10 6.47
CA ASN A 32 6.67 -18.39 7.66
C ASN A 32 6.62 -17.25 8.72
N PHE A 33 6.90 -16.01 8.34
CA PHE A 33 6.81 -14.86 9.26
C PHE A 33 5.36 -14.40 9.44
N LYS A 34 4.63 -15.09 10.32
CA LYS A 34 3.20 -14.83 10.59
C LYS A 34 2.90 -13.39 11.04
N GLY A 35 3.80 -12.76 11.79
CA GLY A 35 3.61 -11.38 12.27
C GLY A 35 3.68 -10.34 11.16
N ILE A 36 4.58 -10.52 10.19
CA ILE A 36 4.78 -9.59 9.07
C ILE A 36 3.59 -9.68 8.09
N LEU A 37 3.04 -10.89 7.92
CA LEU A 37 1.86 -11.13 7.07
C LEU A 37 0.63 -10.31 7.50
N VAL A 38 0.35 -10.29 8.81
CA VAL A 38 -0.75 -9.47 9.37
C VAL A 38 -0.54 -7.98 9.10
N LEU A 39 0.69 -7.51 9.30
CA LEU A 39 1.02 -6.10 9.07
C LEU A 39 0.88 -5.72 7.59
N GLN A 40 1.24 -6.61 6.67
CA GLN A 40 1.10 -6.34 5.23
C GLN A 40 -0.36 -6.31 4.75
N VAL A 41 -1.25 -7.09 5.36
CA VAL A 41 -2.70 -7.00 5.08
C VAL A 41 -3.25 -5.64 5.53
N PHE A 42 -2.80 -5.15 6.69
CA PHE A 42 -3.16 -3.82 7.17
C PHE A 42 -2.65 -2.72 6.23
N TYR A 43 -1.40 -2.85 5.77
CA TYR A 43 -0.76 -1.90 4.87
C TYR A 43 -1.42 -1.88 3.48
N ALA A 44 -1.78 -3.04 2.94
CA ALA A 44 -2.54 -3.15 1.69
C ALA A 44 -3.94 -2.53 1.80
N SER A 45 -4.62 -2.73 2.92
CA SER A 45 -5.94 -2.14 3.19
C SER A 45 -5.87 -0.62 3.31
N ALA A 46 -4.85 -0.10 4.00
CA ALA A 46 -4.58 1.34 4.08
C ALA A 46 -4.24 1.93 2.71
N GLY A 47 -3.50 1.20 1.86
CA GLY A 47 -3.25 1.56 0.46
C GLY A 47 -4.52 1.69 -0.36
N LEU A 48 -5.44 0.71 -0.27
CA LEU A 48 -6.74 0.75 -0.95
C LEU A 48 -7.63 1.90 -0.47
N VAL A 49 -7.72 2.12 0.84
CA VAL A 49 -8.48 3.24 1.41
C VAL A 49 -7.87 4.59 1.00
N GLY A 50 -6.53 4.67 0.94
CA GLY A 50 -5.81 5.83 0.43
C GLY A 50 -6.14 6.11 -1.04
N MET A 51 -6.12 5.08 -1.89
CA MET A 51 -6.51 5.20 -3.30
C MET A 51 -7.96 5.66 -3.45
N LEU A 52 -8.91 5.06 -2.72
CA LEU A 52 -10.33 5.42 -2.80
C LEU A 52 -10.62 6.85 -2.34
N ARG A 53 -9.83 7.38 -1.41
CA ARG A 53 -9.97 8.79 -0.96
C ARG A 53 -9.42 9.79 -1.97
N TRP A 54 -8.43 9.37 -2.76
CA TRP A 54 -7.73 10.22 -3.72
C TRP A 54 -8.14 10.00 -5.19
N PHE A 55 -9.08 9.08 -5.44
CA PHE A 55 -9.78 8.89 -6.71
C PHE A 55 -10.90 9.93 -6.86
#